data_AF-A0A7C3AVM2-F1
#
_entry.id   AF-A0A7C3AVM2-F1
#
_cell.length_a   1.000
_cell.length_b   1.000
_cell.length_c   1.000
_cell.angle_alpha   90.00
_cell.angle_beta   90.00
_cell.angle_gamma   90.00
#
_symmetry.space_group_name_H-M   'P 1'
#
loop_
_entity.id
_entity.type
_entity.pdbx_description
1 polymer ?
#
loop_
_entity_poly.entity_id
_entity_poly.type
_entity_poly.pdbx_seq_one_letter_code
_entity_poly.pdbx_strand_id
1 'polypeptide(L)'
;MGEDKLLSFRRELREKSSEAQIEMLKGLRNELASRRWELILEIDAVRELLFLAMSKTEDPELKQILAKANSRLDWVEQSIARIPDDFIPAF
;
A
#
# COMPACT_ATOMS: atom_id res chain seq x y z
N MET A 1 -33.31 -3.14 38.49
CA MET A 1 -33.73 -2.95 37.07
C MET A 1 -33.00 -1.81 36.33
N GLY A 2 -32.24 -0.92 36.99
CA GLY A 2 -31.50 0.16 36.32
C GLY A 2 -30.05 -0.19 35.92
N GLU A 3 -29.35 -1.02 36.70
CA GLU A 3 -27.96 -1.39 36.44
C GLU A 3 -27.79 -2.34 35.23
N ASP A 4 -28.70 -3.31 35.05
CA ASP A 4 -28.66 -4.22 33.90
C ASP A 4 -28.81 -3.47 32.56
N LYS A 5 -29.65 -2.43 32.51
CA LYS A 5 -29.80 -1.58 31.32
C LYS A 5 -28.56 -0.73 31.04
N LEU A 6 -27.87 -0.26 32.06
CA LEU A 6 -26.62 0.50 31.91
C LEU A 6 -25.46 -0.40 31.45
N LEU A 7 -25.41 -1.64 31.95
CA LEU A 7 -24.43 -2.64 31.53
C LEU A 7 -24.65 -3.06 30.07
N SER A 8 -25.90 -3.31 29.66
CA SER A 8 -26.21 -3.63 28.27
C SER A 8 -25.89 -2.46 27.33
N PHE A 9 -26.19 -1.23 27.75
CA PHE A 9 -25.89 -0.03 26.95
C PHE A 9 -24.40 0.23 26.80
N ARG A 10 -23.60 0.05 27.86
CA ARG A 10 -22.13 0.15 27.79
C ARG A 10 -21.52 -0.94 26.91
N ARG A 11 -22.10 -2.14 26.92
CA ARG A 11 -21.67 -3.25 26.06
C ARG A 11 -21.97 -2.96 24.59
N GLU A 12 -23.19 -2.54 24.26
CA GLU A 12 -23.55 -2.13 22.91
C GLU A 12 -22.70 -0.95 22.41
N LEU A 13 -22.42 0.04 23.26
CA LEU A 13 -21.55 1.17 22.87
C LEU A 13 -20.12 0.70 22.57
N ARG A 14 -19.62 -0.26 23.34
CA ARG A 14 -18.27 -0.84 23.14
C ARG A 14 -18.22 -1.70 21.90
N GLU A 15 -19.25 -2.51 21.65
CA GLU A 15 -19.39 -3.34 20.44
C GLU A 15 -19.51 -2.45 19.20
N LYS A 16 -20.37 -1.42 19.20
CA LYS A 16 -20.49 -0.45 18.10
C LYS A 16 -19.22 0.36 17.87
N SER A 17 -18.52 0.75 18.95
CA SER A 17 -17.21 1.40 18.85
C SER A 17 -16.17 0.46 18.23
N SER A 18 -16.20 -0.83 18.58
CA SER A 18 -15.31 -1.83 17.98
C SER A 18 -15.64 -2.12 16.52
N GLU A 19 -16.92 -2.19 16.14
CA GLU A 19 -17.33 -2.35 14.74
C GLU A 19 -16.93 -1.14 13.89
N ALA A 20 -17.17 0.08 14.39
CA ALA A 20 -16.74 1.29 13.71
C ALA A 20 -15.21 1.37 13.54
N GLN A 21 -14.44 0.91 14.54
CA GLN A 21 -12.99 0.81 14.45
C GLN A 21 -12.54 -0.25 13.44
N ILE A 22 -13.20 -1.42 13.41
CA ILE A 22 -12.93 -2.48 12.43
C ILE A 22 -13.21 -1.99 11.02
N GLU A 23 -14.35 -1.33 10.78
CA GLU A 23 -14.69 -0.78 9.47
C GLU A 23 -13.74 0.35 9.05
N MET A 24 -13.30 1.20 9.98
CA MET A 24 -12.26 2.19 9.72
C MET A 24 -10.94 1.53 9.31
N LEU A 25 -10.50 0.47 10.00
CA LEU A 25 -9.28 -0.27 9.66
C LEU A 25 -9.40 -0.98 8.30
N LYS A 26 -10.58 -1.54 7.97
CA LYS A 26 -10.88 -2.10 6.64
C LYS A 26 -10.83 -1.03 5.55
N GLY A 27 -11.35 0.17 5.82
CA GLY A 27 -11.26 1.32 4.92
C GLY A 27 -9.81 1.71 4.63
N LEU A 28 -9.02 1.94 5.69
CA LEU A 28 -7.59 2.27 5.59
C LEU A 28 -6.80 1.19 4.85
N ARG A 29 -7.12 -0.09 5.07
CA ARG A 29 -6.53 -1.21 4.32
C ARG A 29 -6.79 -1.07 2.82
N ASN A 30 -8.05 -0.86 2.44
CA ASN A 30 -8.44 -0.79 1.04
C ASN A 30 -7.81 0.43 0.36
N GLU A 31 -7.75 1.58 1.04
CA GLU A 31 -7.05 2.77 0.55
C GLU A 31 -5.56 2.51 0.35
N LEU A 32 -4.89 1.87 1.32
CA LEU A 32 -3.49 1.49 1.21
C LEU A 32 -3.25 0.50 0.07
N ALA A 33 -4.11 -0.50 -0.11
CA ALA A 33 -4.01 -1.48 -1.19
C ALA A 33 -4.18 -0.82 -2.57
N SER A 34 -5.17 0.07 -2.72
CA SER A 34 -5.37 0.86 -3.94
C SER A 34 -4.17 1.74 -4.23
N ARG A 35 -3.67 2.46 -3.23
CA ARG A 35 -2.49 3.34 -3.41
C ARG A 35 -1.24 2.55 -3.75
N ARG A 36 -1.08 1.35 -3.19
CA ARG A 36 0.01 0.42 -3.52
C ARG A 36 -0.05 0.04 -5.00
N TRP A 37 -1.23 -0.33 -5.48
CA TRP A 37 -1.45 -0.70 -6.87
C TRP A 37 -1.13 0.46 -7.83
N GLU A 38 -1.60 1.67 -7.53
CA GLU A 38 -1.28 2.87 -8.30
C GLU A 38 0.23 3.10 -8.40
N LEU A 39 0.96 2.96 -7.28
CA LEU A 39 2.41 3.13 -7.28
C LEU A 39 3.14 2.08 -8.11
N ILE A 40 2.68 0.83 -8.11
CA ILE A 40 3.25 -0.24 -8.96
C ILE A 40 3.07 0.12 -10.43
N LEU A 41 1.88 0.58 -10.84
CA LEU A 41 1.62 1.00 -12.21
C LEU A 41 2.51 2.18 -12.64
N GLU A 42 2.70 3.16 -11.76
CA GLU A 42 3.61 4.28 -12.04
C GLU A 42 5.07 3.82 -12.16
N ILE A 43 5.51 2.87 -11.34
CA ILE A 43 6.86 2.28 -11.45
C ILE A 43 7.02 1.58 -12.81
N ASP A 44 6.04 0.80 -13.23
CA ASP A 44 6.06 0.10 -14.52
C ASP A 44 6.10 1.09 -15.69
N ALA A 45 5.30 2.16 -15.65
CA ALA A 45 5.35 3.22 -16.67
C ALA A 45 6.73 3.89 -16.74
N VAL A 46 7.36 4.20 -15.60
CA VAL A 46 8.72 4.77 -15.57
C VAL A 46 9.75 3.78 -16.10
N ARG A 47 9.61 2.48 -15.81
CA ARG A 47 10.49 1.43 -16.36
C ARG A 47 10.42 1.35 -17.87
N GLU A 48 9.23 1.44 -18.46
CA GLU A 48 9.08 1.48 -19.92
C GLU A 48 9.82 2.68 -20.53
N LEU A 49 9.68 3.86 -19.91
CA LEU A 49 10.41 5.06 -20.34
C LEU A 49 11.92 4.91 -20.22
N LEU A 50 12.42 4.33 -19.12
CA LEU A 50 13.84 4.05 -18.93
C LEU A 50 14.36 3.04 -19.96
N PHE A 51 13.61 1.99 -20.25
CA PHE A 51 13.95 1.00 -21.26
C PHE A 51 14.08 1.66 -22.64
N LEU A 52 13.10 2.49 -23.02
CA LEU A 52 13.15 3.26 -24.27
C LEU A 52 14.37 4.20 -24.30
N ALA A 53 14.66 4.92 -23.21
CA ALA A 53 15.82 5.81 -23.12
C ALA A 53 17.14 5.05 -23.28
N MET A 54 17.30 3.90 -22.62
CA MET A 54 18.49 3.05 -22.75
C MET A 54 18.68 2.51 -24.16
N SER A 55 17.58 2.13 -24.84
CA SER A 55 17.64 1.59 -26.21
C SER A 55 18.07 2.63 -27.25
N LYS A 56 17.77 3.91 -27.01
CA LYS A 56 18.07 5.02 -27.93
C LYS A 56 19.38 5.76 -27.61
N THR A 57 19.95 5.50 -26.44
CA THR A 57 21.18 6.15 -26.00
C THR A 57 22.39 5.39 -26.55
N GLU A 58 23.37 6.10 -27.10
CA GLU A 58 24.67 5.53 -27.49
C GLU A 58 25.76 5.81 -26.44
N ASP A 59 25.56 6.85 -25.63
CA ASP A 59 26.47 7.25 -24.55
C ASP A 59 26.56 6.18 -23.43
N PRO A 60 27.73 5.57 -23.21
CA PRO A 60 27.94 4.56 -22.17
C PRO A 60 27.74 5.10 -20.75
N GLU A 61 28.09 6.36 -20.47
CA GLU A 61 27.93 6.97 -19.15
C GLU A 61 26.46 7.18 -18.82
N LEU A 62 25.70 7.71 -19.78
CA LEU A 62 24.25 7.85 -19.65
C LEU A 62 23.56 6.49 -19.49
N LYS A 63 23.99 5.45 -20.21
CA LYS A 63 23.49 4.07 -20.00
C LYS A 63 23.69 3.58 -18.57
N GLN A 64 24.85 3.84 -17.97
CA GLN A 64 25.11 3.45 -16.58
C GLN A 64 24.20 4.20 -15.60
N ILE A 65 23.95 5.50 -15.84
CA ILE A 65 23.04 6.30 -15.02
C ILE A 65 21.61 5.75 -15.10
N LEU A 66 21.13 5.47 -16.31
CA LEU A 66 19.80 4.90 -16.53
C LEU A 66 19.65 3.50 -15.90
N ALA A 67 20.67 2.66 -16.00
CA ALA A 67 20.69 1.35 -15.34
C ALA A 67 20.61 1.47 -13.81
N LYS A 68 21.35 2.42 -13.22
CA LYS A 68 21.27 2.70 -11.76
C LYS A 68 19.89 3.22 -11.36
N ALA A 69 19.25 4.05 -12.19
CA ALA A 69 17.89 4.51 -11.95
C ALA A 69 16.90 3.33 -11.96
N ASN A 70 17.06 2.39 -12.90
CA ASN A 70 16.24 1.19 -12.96
C ASN A 70 16.42 0.30 -11.71
N SER A 71 17.66 0.05 -11.26
CA SER A 71 17.91 -0.69 -10.02
C SER A 71 17.32 -0.03 -8.77
N ARG A 72 17.25 1.31 -8.74
CA ARG A 72 16.57 2.03 -7.64
C ARG A 72 15.06 1.79 -7.67
N LEU A 73 14.44 1.74 -8.85
CA LEU A 73 13.02 1.40 -8.97
C LEU A 73 12.73 -0.02 -8.51
N ASP A 74 13.61 -0.98 -8.82
CA ASP A 74 13.48 -2.36 -8.31
C ASP A 74 13.45 -2.40 -6.77
N TRP A 75 14.31 -1.61 -6.11
CA TRP A 75 14.32 -1.53 -4.65
C TRP A 75 13.05 -0.87 -4.08
N VAL A 76 12.54 0.17 -4.74
CA VAL A 76 11.29 0.83 -4.35
C VAL A 76 10.10 -0.13 -4.49
N GLU A 77 9.99 -0.81 -5.62
CA GLU A 77 8.93 -1.79 -5.87
C GLU A 77 8.95 -2.91 -4.83
N GLN A 78 10.13 -3.49 -4.53
CA GLN A 78 10.26 -4.52 -3.49
C GLN A 78 9.86 -4.00 -2.10
N SER A 79 10.13 -2.73 -1.79
CA SER A 79 9.76 -2.12 -0.51
C SER A 79 8.24 -1.92 -0.40
N ILE A 80 7.59 -1.58 -1.51
CA ILE A 80 6.13 -1.41 -1.62
C ILE A 80 5.41 -2.77 -1.57
N ALA A 81 5.96 -3.77 -2.26
CA ALA A 81 5.42 -5.14 -2.33
C ALA A 81 5.54 -5.90 -0.99
N ARG A 82 6.49 -5.52 -0.13
CA ARG A 82 6.71 -6.17 1.18
C ARG A 82 5.64 -5.87 2.24
N ILE A 83 4.72 -4.95 1.99
CA ILE A 83 3.57 -4.72 2.89
C ILE A 83 2.61 -5.90 2.69
N PRO A 84 2.56 -6.88 3.62
CA PRO A 84 1.78 -8.09 3.41
C PRO A 84 0.29 -7.75 3.42
N ASP A 85 -0.46 -8.30 2.46
CA ASP A 85 -1.93 -8.27 2.50
C ASP A 85 -2.48 -8.92 3.77
N ASP A 86 -1.69 -9.81 4.38
CA ASP A 86 -2.04 -10.66 5.52
C ASP A 86 -1.73 -10.07 6.90
N PHE A 87 -1.11 -8.88 7.02
CA PHE A 87 -0.81 -8.28 8.34
C PHE A 87 -2.05 -7.66 9.01
N ILE A 88 -3.22 -7.78 8.39
CA ILE A 88 -4.49 -7.28 8.88
C ILE A 88 -5.39 -8.48 9.12
N PRO A 89 -5.71 -8.81 10.39
CA PRO A 89 -6.53 -9.97 10.69
C PRO A 89 -7.83 -9.95 9.90
N ALA A 90 -8.27 -11.12 9.45
CA ALA A 90 -9.61 -11.32 8.93
C ALA A 90 -10.60 -11.16 10.10
N PHE A 91 -11.01 -9.92 10.37
CA PHE A 91 -12.10 -9.62 11.30
C PHE A 91 -13.44 -9.74 10.57
#